data_AF-A0A1I6H094-F1
#
_entry.id   AF-A0A1I6H094-F1
#
_cell.length_a   1.000
_cell.length_b   1.000
_cell.length_c   1.000
_cell.angle_alpha   90.00
_cell.angle_beta   90.00
_cell.angle_gamma   90.00
#
_symmetry.space_group_name_H-M   'P 1'
#
loop_
_entity.id
_entity.type
_entity.pdbx_description
1 polymer ?
#
loop_
_entity_poly.entity_id
_entity_poly.type
_entity_poly.pdbx_seq_one_letter_code
_entity_poly.pdbx_strand_id
1 'polypeptide(L)'
;MESPFNYTHRSYRMSQFILGLLTMAALAIMLNISPLASRLLFGLPIVLSGFLGIVGTWYVIKGLDEPLTEKKVIAITVNLAMVVLILAILVSNTIF
;
A
#
# COMPACT_ATOMS: atom_id res chain seq x y z
N MET A 1 11.49 24.51 13.37
CA MET A 1 11.44 24.52 11.89
C MET A 1 11.04 23.12 11.46
N GLU A 2 9.78 22.93 11.05
CA GLU A 2 9.34 21.64 10.50
C GLU A 2 9.99 21.42 9.13
N SER A 3 10.59 20.25 8.91
CA SER A 3 11.27 19.93 7.66
C SER A 3 10.32 20.08 6.46
N PRO A 4 10.74 20.72 5.35
CA PRO A 4 9.91 20.92 4.15
C PRO A 4 9.56 19.60 3.40
N PHE A 5 10.02 18.45 3.89
CA PHE A 5 9.82 17.12 3.29
C PHE A 5 8.99 16.17 4.17
N ASN A 6 8.12 16.71 5.01
CA ASN A 6 7.41 15.90 6.00
C ASN A 6 6.40 14.95 5.34
N TYR A 7 5.74 15.37 4.26
CA TYR A 7 4.67 14.58 3.66
C TYR A 7 5.20 13.48 2.74
N THR A 8 6.17 13.77 1.86
CA THR A 8 6.80 12.72 1.03
C THR A 8 7.45 11.65 1.89
N HIS A 9 8.13 12.02 2.97
CA HIS A 9 8.78 11.03 3.83
C HIS A 9 7.77 10.12 4.54
N ARG A 10 6.67 10.69 5.06
CA ARG A 10 5.58 9.90 5.67
C ARG A 10 4.94 8.97 4.65
N SER A 11 4.64 9.48 3.45
CA SER A 11 4.06 8.69 2.37
C SER A 11 4.97 7.54 1.93
N TYR A 12 6.27 7.81 1.80
CA TYR A 12 7.30 6.82 1.49
C TYR A 12 7.39 5.73 2.57
N ARG A 13 7.33 6.10 3.84
CA ARG A 13 7.32 5.14 4.95
C ARG A 13 6.11 4.20 4.88
N MET A 14 4.93 4.71 4.51
CA MET A 14 3.76 3.86 4.27
C MET A 14 3.99 2.89 3.12
N SER A 15 4.62 3.33 2.04
CA SER A 15 4.99 2.44 0.92
C SER A 15 5.94 1.32 1.33
N GLN A 16 6.91 1.60 2.22
CA GLN A 16 7.78 0.56 2.77
C GLN A 16 6.99 -0.48 3.58
N PHE A 17 6.02 -0.06 4.38
CA PHE A 17 5.13 -0.99 5.10
C PHE A 17 4.27 -1.81 4.14
N ILE A 18 3.70 -1.20 3.10
CA ILE A 18 2.93 -1.90 2.07
C ILE A 18 3.80 -2.98 1.41
N LEU A 19 5.01 -2.65 0.98
CA LEU A 19 5.92 -3.62 0.36
C LEU A 19 6.25 -4.78 1.31
N GLY A 20 6.45 -4.51 2.60
CA GLY A 20 6.64 -5.55 3.62
C GLY A 20 5.42 -6.46 3.75
N LEU A 21 4.22 -5.89 3.85
CA LEU A 21 2.96 -6.63 3.94
C LEU A 21 2.69 -7.48 2.69
N LEU A 22 2.94 -6.94 1.50
CA LEU A 22 2.79 -7.67 0.24
C LEU A 22 3.80 -8.82 0.13
N THR A 23 5.03 -8.62 0.59
CA THR A 23 6.04 -9.69 0.65
C THR A 23 5.58 -10.81 1.58
N MET A 24 5.06 -10.47 2.77
CA MET A 24 4.49 -11.45 3.69
C MET A 24 3.30 -12.22 3.08
N ALA A 25 2.40 -11.51 2.39
CA ALA A 25 1.26 -12.12 1.71
C ALA A 25 1.72 -13.10 0.60
N ALA A 26 2.73 -12.71 -0.18
CA ALA A 26 3.30 -13.55 -1.23
C ALA A 26 3.94 -14.83 -0.66
N LEU A 27 4.74 -14.69 0.42
CA LEU A 27 5.34 -15.84 1.10
C LEU A 27 4.28 -16.77 1.70
N ALA A 28 3.21 -16.22 2.28
CA ALA A 28 2.13 -17.02 2.82
C ALA A 28 1.39 -17.84 1.76
N ILE A 29 1.22 -17.29 0.55
CA ILE A 29 0.67 -18.06 -0.58
C ILE A 29 1.63 -19.20 -0.95
N MET A 30 2.93 -18.91 -1.07
CA MET A 30 3.94 -19.91 -1.45
C MET A 30 4.01 -21.08 -0.48
N LEU A 31 3.83 -20.84 0.83
CA LEU A 31 3.88 -21.89 1.84
C LEU A 31 2.69 -22.85 1.81
N ASN A 32 1.56 -22.46 1.18
CA ASN A 32 0.38 -23.30 0.92
C ASN A 32 -0.01 -24.28 2.06
N ILE A 33 -0.02 -23.79 3.30
CA ILE A 33 -0.15 -24.64 4.50
C ILE A 33 -1.57 -25.21 4.64
N SER A 34 -2.60 -24.36 4.49
CA SER A 34 -4.00 -24.79 4.47
C SER A 34 -4.89 -23.72 3.82
N PRO A 35 -6.04 -24.11 3.22
CA PRO A 35 -6.91 -23.15 2.52
C PRO A 35 -7.41 -22.00 3.41
N LEU A 36 -7.72 -22.28 4.68
CA LEU A 36 -8.19 -21.27 5.62
C LEU A 36 -7.05 -20.33 6.06
N ALA A 37 -5.88 -20.89 6.40
CA ALA A 37 -4.73 -20.08 6.79
C ALA A 37 -4.25 -19.19 5.64
N SER A 38 -4.18 -19.72 4.41
CA SER A 38 -3.77 -18.95 3.23
C SER A 38 -4.73 -17.79 2.94
N ARG A 39 -6.05 -17.98 3.12
CA ARG A 39 -7.03 -16.88 2.97
C ARG A 39 -6.79 -15.75 3.97
N LEU A 40 -6.55 -16.07 5.24
CA LEU A 40 -6.31 -15.07 6.27
C LEU A 40 -4.94 -14.38 6.10
N LEU A 41 -3.89 -15.17 5.85
CA LEU A 41 -2.53 -14.67 5.69
C LEU A 41 -2.32 -13.88 4.39
N PHE A 42 -3.18 -14.07 3.39
CA PHE A 42 -3.20 -13.24 2.18
C PHE A 42 -4.14 -12.03 2.32
N GLY A 43 -5.37 -12.26 2.78
CA GLY A 43 -6.42 -11.25 2.81
C GLY A 43 -6.12 -10.13 3.82
N LEU A 44 -5.65 -10.46 5.02
CA LEU A 44 -5.40 -9.47 6.06
C LEU A 44 -4.29 -8.48 5.67
N PRO A 45 -3.10 -8.91 5.19
CA PRO A 45 -2.09 -7.96 4.73
C PRO A 45 -2.54 -7.11 3.55
N ILE A 46 -3.36 -7.63 2.64
CA ILE A 46 -3.89 -6.86 1.51
C ILE A 46 -4.82 -5.75 1.99
N VAL A 47 -5.77 -6.06 2.87
CA VAL A 47 -6.71 -5.06 3.41
C VAL A 47 -5.95 -3.96 4.17
N LEU A 48 -4.98 -4.35 5.00
CA LEU A 48 -4.12 -3.39 5.72
C LEU A 48 -3.30 -2.53 4.76
N SER A 49 -2.69 -3.14 3.73
CA SER A 49 -1.95 -2.42 2.69
C SER A 49 -2.85 -1.44 1.96
N GLY A 50 -4.10 -1.82 1.71
CA GLY A 50 -5.15 -0.97 1.17
C GLY A 50 -5.37 0.32 1.94
N PHE A 51 -5.59 0.18 3.25
CA PHE A 51 -5.76 1.33 4.14
C PHE A 51 -4.50 2.22 4.15
N LEU A 52 -3.32 1.62 4.21
CA LEU A 52 -2.06 2.35 4.13
C LEU A 52 -1.89 3.07 2.79
N GLY A 53 -2.34 2.47 1.68
CA GLY A 53 -2.32 3.06 0.35
C GLY A 53 -3.19 4.31 0.27
N ILE A 54 -4.39 4.29 0.88
CA ILE A 54 -5.28 5.45 0.95
C ILE A 54 -4.62 6.59 1.75
N VAL A 55 -4.12 6.29 2.94
CA VAL A 55 -3.45 7.29 3.80
C VAL A 55 -2.17 7.82 3.15
N GLY A 56 -1.39 6.93 2.54
CA GLY A 56 -0.17 7.28 1.80
C GLY A 56 -0.45 8.20 0.62
N THR A 57 -1.51 7.92 -0.14
CA THR A 57 -1.98 8.76 -1.26
C THR A 57 -2.45 10.13 -0.77
N TRP A 58 -3.14 10.20 0.37
CA TRP A 58 -3.51 11.48 0.99
C TRP A 58 -2.27 12.34 1.34
N TYR A 59 -1.19 11.73 1.84
CA TYR A 59 0.07 12.44 2.06
C TYR A 59 0.76 12.87 0.76
N VAL A 60 0.68 12.08 -0.31
CA VAL A 60 1.17 12.50 -1.63
C VAL A 60 0.45 13.77 -2.09
N ILE A 61 -0.88 13.81 -1.98
CA ILE A 61 -1.69 14.97 -2.38
C ILE A 61 -1.31 16.20 -1.56
N LYS A 62 -1.11 16.05 -0.24
CA LYS A 62 -0.66 17.16 0.62
C LYS A 62 0.76 17.63 0.34
N GLY A 63 1.62 16.76 -0.15
CA GLY A 63 3.00 17.06 -0.53
C GLY A 63 3.18 17.35 -2.02
N LEU A 64 2.14 17.76 -2.75
CA LEU A 64 2.19 17.99 -4.20
C LEU A 64 3.28 18.99 -4.60
N ASP A 65 3.44 20.05 -3.80
CA ASP A 65 4.43 21.12 -4.03
C ASP A 65 5.88 20.70 -3.71
N GLU A 66 6.09 19.55 -3.05
CA GLU A 66 7.44 19.03 -2.78
C GLU A 66 8.12 18.56 -4.09
N PRO A 67 9.44 18.69 -4.25
CA PRO A 67 10.11 18.32 -5.50
C PRO A 67 10.02 16.81 -5.78
N LEU A 68 10.00 16.46 -7.06
CA LEU A 68 10.02 15.07 -7.52
C LEU A 68 11.39 14.44 -7.21
N THR A 69 11.41 13.60 -6.18
CA THR A 69 12.55 12.78 -5.79
C THR A 69 12.21 11.30 -5.97
N GLU A 70 13.22 10.42 -5.94
CA GLU A 70 13.01 8.96 -6.01
C GLU A 70 12.00 8.47 -4.96
N LYS A 71 12.07 9.00 -3.73
CA LYS A 71 11.14 8.67 -2.65
C LYS A 71 9.70 9.06 -2.99
N LYS A 72 9.50 10.22 -3.63
CA LYS A 72 8.17 10.68 -4.06
C LYS A 72 7.62 9.81 -5.17
N VAL A 73 8.45 9.38 -6.12
CA VAL A 73 8.05 8.46 -7.20
C VAL A 73 7.62 7.11 -6.63
N ILE A 74 8.39 6.52 -5.71
CA ILE A 74 8.03 5.27 -5.03
C ILE A 74 6.73 5.45 -4.24
N ALA A 75 6.61 6.54 -3.49
CA ALA A 75 5.43 6.85 -2.69
C ALA A 75 4.16 6.97 -3.54
N ILE A 76 4.22 7.67 -4.68
CA ILE A 76 3.11 7.77 -5.62
C ILE A 76 2.77 6.39 -6.17
N THR A 77 3.76 5.67 -6.70
CA THR A 77 3.53 4.42 -7.42
C THR A 77 2.94 3.35 -6.51
N VAL A 78 3.55 3.10 -5.36
CA VAL A 78 3.14 2.02 -4.45
C VAL A 78 1.79 2.33 -3.80
N ASN A 79 1.61 3.54 -3.28
CA ASN A 79 0.38 3.89 -2.57
C ASN A 79 -0.81 3.92 -3.54
N LEU A 80 -0.66 4.52 -4.72
CA LEU A 80 -1.74 4.61 -5.70
C LEU A 80 -2.05 3.24 -6.32
N ALA A 81 -1.04 2.42 -6.64
CA ALA A 81 -1.26 1.05 -7.12
C ALA A 81 -2.05 0.21 -6.10
N MET A 82 -1.74 0.36 -4.81
CA MET A 82 -2.44 -0.36 -3.75
C MET A 82 -3.90 0.09 -3.60
N VAL A 83 -4.19 1.39 -3.76
CA VAL A 83 -5.57 1.90 -3.79
C VAL A 83 -6.32 1.30 -4.98
N VAL A 84 -5.73 1.33 -6.17
CA VAL A 84 -6.34 0.75 -7.38
C VAL A 84 -6.59 -0.74 -7.21
N LEU A 85 -5.65 -1.49 -6.63
CA LEU A 85 -5.80 -2.91 -6.35
C LEU A 85 -6.99 -3.19 -5.42
N ILE A 86 -7.13 -2.45 -4.33
CA ILE A 86 -8.29 -2.62 -3.42
C ILE A 86 -9.60 -2.28 -4.12
N LEU A 87 -9.65 -1.18 -4.86
CA LEU A 87 -10.85 -0.83 -5.60
C LEU A 87 -11.22 -1.93 -6.61
N ALA A 88 -10.24 -2.48 -7.31
CA ALA A 88 -10.46 -3.59 -8.23
C ALA A 88 -10.98 -4.85 -7.51
N ILE A 89 -10.42 -5.19 -6.34
CA ILE A 89 -10.89 -6.33 -5.53
C ILE A 89 -12.32 -6.09 -5.03
N LEU A 90 -12.63 -4.89 -4.55
CA LEU A 90 -13.98 -4.55 -4.08
C LEU A 90 -14.99 -4.63 -5.21
N VAL A 91 -14.70 -4.02 -6.36
CA VAL A 91 -15.55 -4.06 -7.55
C VAL A 91 -15.71 -5.50 -8.06
N SER A 92 -14.64 -6.30 -8.05
CA SER A 92 -14.72 -7.71 -8.43
C SER A 92 -15.61 -8.52 -7.50
N ASN A 93 -15.69 -8.20 -6.21
CA ASN A 93 -16.54 -8.90 -5.23
C ASN A 93 -17.98 -8.36 -5.19
N THR A 94 -18.28 -7.23 -5.85
CA THR A 94 -19.64 -6.68 -5.92
C THR A 94 -20.33 -6.98 -7.25
N ILE A 95 -19.56 -7.13 -8.33
CA ILE A 95 -20.09 -7.41 -9.68
C ILE A 95 -20.21 -8.93 -9.94
N PHE A 96 -19.43 -9.77 -9.26
CA PHE A 96 -19.45 -11.24 -9.36
C PHE A 96 -19.79 -11.88 -8.01
#